data_AF-A0A353MGF5-F1
#
_entry.id   AF-A0A353MGF5-F1
#
_cell.length_a   1.000
_cell.length_b   1.000
_cell.length_c   1.000
_cell.angle_alpha   90.00
_cell.angle_beta   90.00
_cell.angle_gamma   90.00
#
_symmetry.space_group_name_H-M   'P 1'
#
loop_
_entity.id
_entity.type
_entity.pdbx_description
1 polymer ?
#
loop_
_entity_poly.entity_id
_entity_poly.type
_entity_poly.pdbx_seq_one_letter_code
_entity_poly.pdbx_strand_id
1 'polypeptide(L)'
;MRNTVPCTLRLEEEMYSRIKEIARARHTSFTGFVQGVLADVLKKEEQNSLYDAFSQAGEDHDSADVGFAVSAQREVIERHE
;
A
#
# COMPACT_ATOMS: atom_id res chain seq x y z
N MET A 1 1.15 25.28 -1.70
CA MET A 1 -0.26 24.92 -1.41
C MET A 1 -0.52 23.55 -2.01
N ARG A 2 -1.17 22.62 -1.30
CA ARG A 2 -1.58 21.34 -1.91
C ARG A 2 -2.70 21.63 -2.92
N ASN A 3 -2.62 21.06 -4.13
CA ASN A 3 -3.68 21.16 -5.13
C ASN A 3 -4.88 20.31 -4.67
N THR A 4 -5.80 20.93 -3.93
CA THR A 4 -7.06 20.30 -3.54
C THR A 4 -8.08 20.44 -4.67
N VAL A 5 -8.64 19.32 -5.11
CA VAL A 5 -9.72 19.27 -6.12
C VAL A 5 -11.05 19.04 -5.38
N PRO A 6 -12.10 19.84 -5.64
CA PRO A 6 -13.41 19.61 -5.03
C PRO A 6 -14.02 18.30 -5.55
N CYS A 7 -14.66 17.55 -4.66
CA CYS A 7 -15.36 16.30 -4.98
C CYS A 7 -16.72 16.30 -4.29
N THR A 8 -17.76 15.88 -5.00
CA THR A 8 -19.11 15.72 -4.45
C THR A 8 -19.44 14.23 -4.39
N LEU A 9 -19.81 13.77 -3.20
CA LEU A 9 -20.19 12.38 -2.95
C LEU A 9 -21.66 12.33 -2.52
N ARG A 10 -22.38 11.31 -3.02
CA ARG A 10 -23.71 10.97 -2.49
C ARG A 10 -23.52 9.82 -1.51
N LEU A 11 -23.93 10.02 -0.27
CA LEU A 11 -23.81 9.05 0.80
C LEU A 11 -25.21 8.72 1.32
N GLU A 12 -25.40 7.48 1.77
CA GLU A 12 -26.57 7.14 2.56
C GLU A 12 -26.57 7.95 3.87
N GLU A 13 -27.76 8.33 4.33
CA GLU A 13 -27.94 9.21 5.49
C GLU A 13 -27.34 8.61 6.77
N GLU A 14 -27.52 7.30 6.97
CA GLU A 14 -26.94 6.59 8.11
C GLU A 14 -25.41 6.68 8.08
N MET A 15 -24.81 6.44 6.92
CA MET A 15 -23.36 6.50 6.75
C MET A 15 -22.83 7.92 6.98
N TYR A 16 -23.47 8.93 6.41
CA TYR A 16 -23.09 10.33 6.63
C TYR A 16 -23.11 10.69 8.13
N SER A 17 -24.19 10.31 8.83
CA SER A 17 -24.36 10.58 10.26
C SER A 17 -23.26 9.92 11.10
N ARG A 18 -23.00 8.63 10.85
CA ARG A 18 -21.95 7.88 11.56
C ARG A 18 -20.55 8.46 11.31
N ILE A 19 -20.23 8.82 10.06
CA ILE A 19 -18.93 9.46 9.74
C ILE A 19 -18.79 10.78 10.51
N LYS A 20 -19.85 11.58 10.56
CA LYS A 20 -19.84 12.87 11.26
C LYS A 20 -19.61 12.70 12.77
N GLU A 21 -20.23 11.71 13.39
CA GLU A 21 -20.01 11.39 14.80
C GLU A 21 -18.57 10.95 15.09
N ILE A 22 -18.03 10.06 14.25
CA ILE A 22 -16.65 9.57 14.38
C ILE A 22 -15.65 10.72 14.19
N ALA A 23 -15.85 11.57 13.18
CA ALA A 23 -15.00 12.73 12.93
C ALA A 23 -14.99 13.66 14.15
N ARG A 24 -16.15 13.91 14.77
CA ARG A 24 -16.27 14.70 15.99
C ARG A 24 -15.53 14.06 17.17
N ALA A 25 -15.71 12.75 17.39
CA ALA A 25 -15.03 12.02 18.46
C ALA A 25 -13.51 12.02 18.31
N ARG A 26 -13.01 12.06 17.06
CA ARG A 26 -11.58 12.14 16.73
C ARG A 26 -11.05 13.57 16.60
N HIS A 27 -11.84 14.59 16.93
CA HIS A 27 -11.48 16.00 16.82
C HIS A 27 -10.96 16.41 15.42
N THR A 28 -11.54 15.85 14.37
CA THR A 28 -11.19 16.13 12.97
C THR A 28 -12.41 16.64 12.19
N SER A 29 -12.15 17.32 11.08
CA SER A 29 -13.23 17.71 10.16
C SER A 29 -13.75 16.48 9.42
N PHE A 30 -15.01 16.53 8.97
CA PHE A 30 -15.58 15.48 8.11
C PHE A 30 -14.70 15.21 6.89
N THR A 31 -14.29 16.27 6.19
CA THR A 31 -13.40 16.17 5.03
C THR A 31 -12.06 15.56 5.38
N GLY A 32 -11.44 15.99 6.48
CA GLY A 32 -10.16 15.45 6.93
C GLY A 32 -10.25 13.97 7.30
N PHE A 33 -11.34 13.57 7.94
CA PHE A 33 -11.62 12.15 8.22
C PHE A 33 -11.74 11.33 6.93
N VAL A 34 -12.59 11.77 5.99
CA VAL A 34 -12.79 11.07 4.72
C VAL A 34 -11.49 10.98 3.93
N GLN A 35 -10.70 12.05 3.88
CA GLN A 35 -9.38 12.05 3.24
C GLN A 35 -8.42 11.07 3.90
N GLY A 36 -8.40 10.98 5.24
CA GLY A 36 -7.58 10.01 5.96
C GLY A 36 -7.95 8.58 5.62
N VAL A 37 -9.24 8.25 5.67
CA VAL A 37 -9.74 6.91 5.32
C VAL A 37 -9.39 6.55 3.87
N LEU A 38 -9.58 7.47 2.93
CA LEU A 38 -9.22 7.24 1.53
C LEU A 38 -7.72 7.04 1.33
N ALA A 39 -6.88 7.80 2.05
CA ALA A 39 -5.43 7.63 2.00
C ALA A 39 -5.00 6.25 2.54
N ASP A 40 -5.61 5.79 3.62
CA ASP A 40 -5.34 4.46 4.18
C ASP A 40 -5.73 3.34 3.21
N VAL A 41 -6.87 3.48 2.52
CA VAL A 41 -7.30 2.53 1.48
C VAL A 41 -6.30 2.52 0.32
N LEU A 42 -5.92 3.69 -0.20
CA LEU A 42 -4.95 3.78 -1.31
C LEU A 42 -3.59 3.16 -0.95
N LYS A 43 -3.11 3.41 0.27
CA LYS A 43 -1.85 2.82 0.75
C LYS A 43 -1.93 1.29 0.80
N LYS A 44 -3.08 0.74 1.20
CA LYS A 44 -3.29 -0.72 1.23
C LYS A 44 -3.30 -1.31 -0.18
N GLU A 45 -3.99 -0.65 -1.12
CA GLU A 45 -4.01 -1.10 -2.52
C GLU A 45 -2.61 -1.02 -3.17
N GLU A 46 -1.83 0.01 -2.87
CA GLU A 46 -0.43 0.11 -3.31
C GLU A 46 0.43 -1.04 -2.77
N GLN A 47 0.26 -1.39 -1.48
CA GLN A 47 0.95 -2.53 -0.88
C GLN A 47 0.57 -3.85 -1.53
N ASN A 48 -0.71 -4.07 -1.82
CA ASN A 48 -1.18 -5.26 -2.53
C ASN A 48 -0.59 -5.32 -3.94
N SER A 49 -0.62 -4.22 -4.68
CA SER A 49 -0.05 -4.16 -6.03
C SER A 49 1.46 -4.43 -6.04
N LEU A 50 2.20 -3.95 -5.04
CA LEU A 50 3.63 -4.27 -4.89
C LEU A 50 3.83 -5.75 -4.59
N TYR A 51 3.04 -6.31 -3.68
CA TYR A 51 3.09 -7.74 -3.37
C TYR A 51 2.82 -8.60 -4.60
N ASP A 52 1.81 -8.26 -5.39
CA ASP A 52 1.46 -8.96 -6.62
C ASP A 52 2.59 -8.84 -7.66
N ALA A 53 3.16 -7.64 -7.84
CA ALA A 53 4.28 -7.44 -8.77
C ALA A 53 5.53 -8.24 -8.36
N PHE A 54 5.86 -8.28 -7.06
CA PHE A 54 6.98 -9.08 -6.56
C PHE A 54 6.69 -10.58 -6.62
N SER A 55 5.44 -11.00 -6.39
CA SER A 55 5.05 -12.40 -6.53
C SER A 55 5.10 -12.84 -7.99
N GLN A 56 4.64 -12.01 -8.93
CA GLN A 56 4.75 -12.28 -10.35
C GLN A 56 6.21 -12.35 -10.82
N ALA A 57 7.08 -11.45 -10.34
CA ALA A 57 8.52 -11.55 -10.58
C ALA A 57 9.13 -12.83 -9.96
N GLY A 58 8.55 -13.33 -8.87
CA GLY A 58 8.86 -14.59 -8.20
C GLY A 58 8.26 -15.85 -8.85
N GLU A 59 7.27 -15.71 -9.73
CA GLU A 59 6.70 -16.80 -10.53
C GLU A 59 7.37 -16.90 -11.91
N ASP A 60 7.83 -15.77 -12.48
CA ASP A 60 8.75 -15.74 -13.64
C ASP A 60 10.16 -16.28 -13.30
N HIS A 61 10.35 -16.69 -12.05
CA HIS A 61 11.57 -17.13 -11.39
C HIS A 61 11.93 -18.60 -11.69
N ASP A 62 11.24 -19.26 -12.62
CA ASP A 62 11.85 -20.34 -13.43
C ASP A 62 13.07 -19.82 -14.23
N SER A 63 13.30 -18.50 -14.28
CA SER A 63 14.45 -17.86 -14.92
C SER A 63 15.42 -17.08 -14.02
N ALA A 64 15.10 -16.87 -12.73
CA ALA A 64 16.00 -16.16 -11.81
C ALA A 64 16.56 -17.15 -10.78
N ASP A 65 17.74 -17.70 -11.04
CA ASP A 65 18.32 -18.67 -10.12
C ASP A 65 18.99 -17.95 -8.94
N VAL A 66 18.19 -17.52 -7.94
CA VAL A 66 18.72 -16.97 -6.67
C VAL A 66 19.61 -18.00 -5.98
N GLY A 67 19.37 -19.30 -6.19
CA GLY A 67 20.26 -20.38 -5.76
C GLY A 67 21.63 -20.32 -6.42
N PHE A 68 21.69 -20.02 -7.72
CA PHE A 68 22.96 -19.82 -8.44
C PHE A 68 23.75 -18.62 -7.91
N ALA A 69 23.10 -17.47 -7.68
CA ALA A 69 23.78 -16.27 -7.20
C ALA A 69 24.40 -16.48 -5.80
N VAL A 70 23.68 -17.15 -4.91
CA VAL A 70 24.17 -17.51 -3.56
C VAL A 70 25.29 -18.55 -3.64
N SER A 71 25.16 -19.55 -4.51
CA SER A 71 26.18 -20.59 -4.70
C SER A 71 27.48 -20.04 -5.28
N ALA A 72 27.40 -19.13 -6.27
CA ALA A 72 28.56 -18.47 -6.86
C ALA A 72 29.30 -17.57 -5.86
N GLN A 73 28.57 -16.82 -5.03
CA GLN A 73 29.19 -16.02 -3.96
C GLN A 73 29.90 -16.90 -2.92
N ARG A 74 29.28 -18.02 -2.54
CA ARG A 74 29.85 -18.96 -1.59
C ARG A 74 31.14 -19.60 -2.13
N GLU A 75 31.17 -19.98 -3.40
CA GLU A 75 32.35 -20.56 -4.05
C GLU A 75 33.54 -19.58 -4.10
N VAL A 76 33.28 -18.29 -4.30
CA VAL A 76 34.33 -17.25 -4.27
C VAL A 76 34.91 -17.09 -2.87
N ILE A 77 34.08 -17.17 -1.82
CA ILE A 77 34.53 -17.07 -0.43
C ILE A 77 35.36 -18.30 -0.04
N GLU A 78 34.90 -19.51 -0.36
CA GLU A 78 35.59 -20.76 -0.02
C GLU A 78 36.93 -20.96 -0.77
N ARG A 79 37.13 -20.31 -1.92
CA ARG A 79 38.39 -20.37 -2.70
C ARG A 79 39.42 -19.30 -2.32
N HIS A 80 39.06 -18.36 -1.45
CA HIS A 80 39.92 -17.25 -1.02
C HIS A 80 40.29 -17.29 0.48
N GLU A 81 40.00 -18.39 1.18
CA GLU A 81 40.63 -18.81 2.44
C GLU A 81 41.74 -19.84 2.17
#